data_AF-A0AA37HM35-F1
#
_entry.id   AF-A0AA37HM35-F1
#
_cell.length_a   1.000
_cell.length_b   1.000
_cell.length_c   1.000
_cell.angle_alpha   90.00
_cell.angle_beta   90.00
_cell.angle_gamma   90.00
#
_symmetry.space_group_name_H-M   'P 1'
#
loop_
_entity.id
_entity.type
_entity.pdbx_description
1 polymer ?
#
loop_
_entity_poly.entity_id
_entity_poly.type
_entity_poly.pdbx_seq_one_letter_code
_entity_poly.pdbx_strand_id
1 'polypeptide(L)'
;MNASVERVRDALAELTKAALVSDDDRSLQFRESARAALRALAADPPEPESVRMDGAWTLAVQAAEAPELQPEEGRVNLTLPRQCPFTLDEILAETFDVDAAVERIARSASTG
;
A
#
# COMPACT_ATOMS: atom_id res chain seq x y z
N MET A 1 2.86 18.66 -4.06
CA MET A 1 2.48 17.75 -2.96
C MET A 1 3.73 17.54 -2.10
N ASN A 2 3.63 17.06 -0.86
CA ASN A 2 4.83 16.85 -0.01
C ASN A 2 5.54 15.57 -0.47
N ALA A 3 6.81 15.65 -0.86
CA ALA A 3 7.58 14.53 -1.39
C ALA A 3 7.61 13.30 -0.45
N SER A 4 7.59 13.51 0.87
CA SER A 4 7.49 12.43 1.86
C SER A 4 6.13 11.72 1.80
N VAL A 5 5.04 12.48 1.66
CA VAL A 5 3.68 11.92 1.51
C VAL A 5 3.57 11.15 0.21
N GLU A 6 4.20 11.61 -0.87
CA GLU A 6 4.19 10.93 -2.18
C GLU A 6 4.92 9.60 -2.12
N ARG A 7 6.10 9.54 -1.49
CA ARG A 7 6.84 8.28 -1.31
C ARG A 7 6.06 7.26 -0.47
N VAL A 8 5.43 7.72 0.62
CA VAL A 8 4.59 6.85 1.47
C VAL A 8 3.35 6.39 0.72
N ARG A 9 2.67 7.28 0.00
CA ARG A 9 1.55 6.93 -0.90
C ARG A 9 1.96 5.84 -1.87
N ASP A 10 3.11 5.99 -2.54
CA ASP A 10 3.54 5.04 -3.57
C ASP A 10 3.82 3.66 -2.97
N ALA A 11 4.52 3.58 -1.84
CA ALA A 11 4.72 2.32 -1.14
C ALA A 11 3.39 1.65 -0.75
N LEU A 12 2.44 2.42 -0.21
CA LEU A 12 1.10 1.92 0.15
C LEU A 12 0.27 1.51 -1.07
N ALA A 13 0.45 2.19 -2.21
CA ALA A 13 -0.27 1.87 -3.44
C ALA A 13 0.19 0.51 -3.97
N GLU A 14 1.50 0.24 -3.98
CA GLU A 14 2.04 -1.05 -4.40
C GLU A 14 1.57 -2.20 -3.49
N LEU A 15 1.54 -1.99 -2.16
CA LEU A 15 0.95 -2.96 -1.23
C LEU A 15 -0.54 -3.22 -1.51
N THR A 16 -1.30 -2.15 -1.79
CA THR A 16 -2.73 -2.26 -2.09
C THR A 16 -2.95 -3.02 -3.39
N LYS A 17 -2.24 -2.68 -4.47
CA LYS A 17 -2.32 -3.40 -5.75
C LYS A 17 -2.00 -4.88 -5.58
N ALA A 18 -0.94 -5.21 -4.84
CA ALA A 18 -0.58 -6.59 -4.54
C ALA A 18 -1.69 -7.37 -3.82
N ALA A 19 -2.51 -6.69 -3.02
CA ALA A 19 -3.62 -7.28 -2.27
C ALA A 19 -4.91 -7.45 -3.09
N LEU A 20 -5.16 -6.58 -4.07
CA LEU A 20 -6.39 -6.58 -4.87
C LEU A 20 -6.29 -7.42 -6.15
N VAL A 21 -5.09 -7.52 -6.74
CA VAL A 21 -4.85 -8.23 -8.00
C VAL A 21 -4.94 -9.74 -7.79
N SER A 22 -5.76 -10.40 -8.62
CA SER A 22 -5.93 -11.86 -8.59
C SER A 22 -4.86 -12.64 -9.37
N ASP A 23 -4.05 -11.95 -10.17
CA ASP A 23 -2.94 -12.55 -10.92
C ASP A 23 -1.69 -12.65 -10.01
N ASP A 24 -1.23 -13.88 -9.77
CA ASP A 24 -0.13 -14.16 -8.84
C ASP A 24 1.20 -13.51 -9.29
N ASP A 25 1.51 -13.54 -10.59
CA ASP A 25 2.76 -12.96 -11.12
C ASP A 25 2.75 -11.44 -10.99
N ARG A 26 1.61 -10.79 -11.19
CA ARG A 26 1.47 -9.35 -10.97
C ARG A 26 1.45 -8.99 -9.49
N SER A 27 0.79 -9.79 -8.65
CA SER A 27 0.85 -9.60 -7.19
C SER A 27 2.30 -9.65 -6.71
N LEU A 28 3.10 -10.61 -7.18
CA LEU A 28 4.52 -10.71 -6.85
C LEU A 28 5.33 -9.49 -7.30
N GLN A 29 5.09 -8.98 -8.51
CA GLN A 29 5.74 -7.76 -8.99
C GLN A 29 5.44 -6.54 -8.11
N PHE A 30 4.18 -6.36 -7.72
CA PHE A 30 3.80 -5.26 -6.82
C PHE A 30 4.41 -5.42 -5.43
N ARG A 31 4.55 -6.65 -4.91
CA ARG A 31 5.26 -6.89 -3.63
C ARG A 31 6.74 -6.52 -3.72
N GLU A 32 7.42 -6.85 -4.82
CA GLU A 32 8.81 -6.45 -5.03
C GLU A 32 8.96 -4.93 -5.12
N SER A 33 8.07 -4.25 -5.85
CA SER A 33 8.03 -2.78 -5.90
C SER A 33 7.78 -2.16 -4.53
N ALA A 34 6.85 -2.69 -3.75
CA ALA A 34 6.59 -2.26 -2.38
C ALA A 34 7.82 -2.44 -1.49
N ARG A 35 8.50 -3.60 -1.55
CA ARG A 35 9.76 -3.84 -0.82
C ARG A 35 10.82 -2.81 -1.18
N ALA A 36 10.98 -2.48 -2.46
CA ALA A 36 11.94 -1.49 -2.91
C ALA A 36 11.60 -0.08 -2.37
N ALA A 37 10.33 0.33 -2.47
CA ALA A 37 9.86 1.62 -1.97
C ALA A 37 10.01 1.75 -0.44
N LEU A 38 9.66 0.71 0.32
CA LEU A 38 9.81 0.67 1.77
C LEU A 38 11.28 0.72 2.21
N ARG A 39 12.18 0.02 1.51
CA ARG A 39 13.63 0.14 1.76
C ARG A 39 14.14 1.55 1.49
N ALA A 40 13.67 2.21 0.44
CA ALA A 40 14.03 3.59 0.14
C ALA A 40 13.51 4.56 1.21
N LEU A 41 12.30 4.33 1.74
CA LEU A 41 11.76 5.07 2.88
C LEU A 41 12.57 4.84 4.15
N ALA A 42 12.96 3.60 4.46
CA ALA A 42 13.77 3.30 5.64
C ALA A 42 15.19 3.92 5.55
N ALA A 43 15.76 4.00 4.35
CA ALA A 43 17.07 4.62 4.12
C ALA A 43 17.04 6.16 4.22
N ASP A 44 15.90 6.79 3.91
CA ASP A 44 15.66 8.22 4.02
C ASP A 44 14.29 8.48 4.69
N PRO A 45 14.20 8.27 6.02
CA PRO A 45 12.93 8.27 6.73
C PRO A 45 12.31 9.66 6.72
N PRO A 46 11.02 9.79 6.37
CA PRO A 46 10.35 11.07 6.43
C PRO A 46 10.14 11.51 7.89
N GLU A 47 10.17 12.82 8.13
CA GLU A 47 9.80 13.40 9.42
C GLU A 47 8.35 13.01 9.78
N PRO A 48 8.07 12.46 10.98
CA PRO A 48 6.73 12.00 11.35
C PRO A 48 5.64 13.07 11.23
N GLU A 49 5.98 14.32 11.53
CA GLU A 49 5.07 15.46 11.41
C GLU A 49 4.74 15.84 9.96
N SER A 50 5.59 15.43 9.01
CA SER A 50 5.44 15.74 7.59
C SER A 50 4.49 14.78 6.86
N VAL A 51 4.14 13.64 7.47
CA VAL A 51 3.33 12.59 6.86
C VAL A 51 2.03 12.37 7.65
N ARG A 52 0.91 12.51 6.94
CA ARG A 52 -0.41 12.09 7.44
C ARG A 52 -0.76 10.74 6.82
N MET A 53 -0.64 9.66 7.59
CA MET A 53 -0.84 8.29 7.09
C MET A 53 -2.21 8.09 6.42
N ASP A 54 -3.30 8.55 7.04
CA ASP A 54 -4.64 8.44 6.44
C ASP A 54 -4.78 9.19 5.10
N GLY A 55 -4.07 10.32 4.97
CA GLY A 55 -4.02 11.08 3.72
C GLY A 55 -3.25 10.35 2.63
N ALA A 56 -2.07 9.82 2.96
CA ALA A 56 -1.28 9.00 2.05
C ALA A 56 -2.02 7.72 1.62
N TRP A 57 -2.71 7.08 2.57
CA TRP A 57 -3.54 5.90 2.33
C TRP A 57 -4.69 6.19 1.37
N THR A 58 -5.45 7.27 1.59
CA THR A 58 -6.55 7.64 0.69
C THR A 58 -6.07 7.79 -0.75
N LEU A 59 -4.92 8.44 -0.95
CA LEU A 59 -4.31 8.62 -2.27
C LEU A 59 -3.79 7.29 -2.85
N ALA A 60 -3.26 6.40 -2.00
CA ALA A 60 -2.76 5.09 -2.39
C ALA A 60 -3.90 4.18 -2.89
N VAL A 61 -5.03 4.18 -2.19
CA VAL A 61 -6.24 3.45 -2.61
C VAL A 61 -6.72 3.97 -3.97
N GLN A 62 -6.83 5.29 -4.15
CA GLN A 62 -7.20 5.88 -5.43
C GLN A 62 -6.24 5.49 -6.57
N ALA A 63 -4.95 5.36 -6.29
CA ALA A 63 -3.95 4.94 -7.27
C ALA A 63 -4.02 3.43 -7.58
N ALA A 64 -4.47 2.61 -6.62
CA ALA A 64 -4.67 1.18 -6.81
C ALA A 64 -5.97 0.85 -7.54
N GLU A 65 -7.03 1.64 -7.33
CA GLU A 65 -8.33 1.54 -8.04
C GLU A 65 -8.32 2.23 -9.42
N ALA A 66 -7.14 2.63 -9.91
CA ALA A 66 -7.02 3.30 -11.19
C ALA A 66 -7.60 2.41 -12.32
N PRO A 67 -8.31 2.99 -13.32
CA PRO A 67 -9.03 2.23 -14.34
C PRO A 67 -8.20 1.20 -15.11
N GLU A 68 -6.89 1.40 -15.17
CA GLU A 68 -5.93 0.50 -15.79
C GLU A 68 -5.79 -0.86 -15.07
N LEU A 69 -6.21 -0.95 -13.81
CA LEU A 69 -6.11 -2.14 -12.95
C LEU A 69 -7.46 -2.86 -12.76
N GLN A 70 -8.59 -2.23 -13.13
CA GLN A 70 -9.93 -2.82 -13.10
C GLN A 70 -10.10 -4.19 -13.81
N PRO A 71 -9.42 -4.52 -14.92
CA PRO A 71 -9.55 -5.86 -15.51
C PRO A 71 -8.92 -6.98 -14.66
N GLU A 72 -8.11 -6.63 -13.65
CA GLU A 72 -7.35 -7.57 -12.80
C GLU A 72 -7.83 -7.61 -11.35
N GLU A 73 -8.62 -6.62 -10.96
CA GLU A 73 -9.45 -6.65 -9.77
C GLU A 73 -10.55 -7.69 -10.00
N GLY A 74 -10.33 -8.93 -9.55
CA GLY A 74 -11.24 -10.02 -9.80
C GLY A 74 -12.60 -9.76 -9.15
N ARG A 75 -13.55 -9.11 -9.84
CA ARG A 75 -15.01 -8.99 -9.59
C ARG A 75 -15.52 -8.83 -8.13
N VAL A 76 -14.69 -8.57 -7.13
CA VAL A 76 -15.10 -8.45 -5.73
C VAL A 76 -15.17 -6.97 -5.39
N ASN A 77 -16.32 -6.50 -4.90
CA ASN A 77 -16.45 -5.19 -4.28
C ASN A 77 -15.62 -5.20 -2.99
N LEU A 78 -14.34 -4.86 -3.10
CA LEU A 78 -13.41 -4.79 -1.99
C LEU A 78 -13.53 -3.40 -1.36
N THR A 79 -14.15 -3.33 -0.19
CA THR A 79 -14.30 -2.09 0.59
C THR A 79 -13.07 -1.91 1.46
N LEU A 80 -12.05 -1.26 0.91
CA LEU A 80 -10.84 -0.94 1.66
C LEU A 80 -11.16 -0.06 2.89
N PRO A 81 -10.40 -0.21 3.99
CA PRO A 81 -10.62 0.58 5.19
C PRO A 81 -10.40 2.07 4.90
N ARG A 82 -11.21 2.93 5.53
CA ARG A 82 -11.05 4.39 5.39
C ARG A 82 -9.78 4.92 6.06
N GLN A 83 -9.30 4.24 7.08
CA GLN A 83 -8.08 4.59 7.81
C GLN A 83 -6.93 3.69 7.38
N CYS A 84 -5.72 4.23 7.40
CA CYS A 84 -4.54 3.44 7.09
C CYS A 84 -4.39 2.30 8.11
N PRO A 85 -4.22 1.04 7.68
CA PRO A 85 -4.05 -0.08 8.60
C PRO A 85 -2.65 -0.13 9.23
N PHE A 86 -1.75 0.80 8.88
CA PHE A 86 -0.36 0.85 9.33
C PHE A 86 0.00 2.22 9.93
N THR A 87 0.98 2.22 10.84
CA THR A 87 1.64 3.45 11.29
C THR A 87 2.90 3.71 10.47
N LEU A 88 3.45 4.94 10.55
CA LEU A 88 4.70 5.27 9.89
C LEU A 88 5.87 4.44 10.45
N ASP A 89 5.99 4.34 11.77
CA ASP A 89 7.01 3.50 12.42
C ASP A 89 6.92 2.03 11.99
N GLU A 90 5.71 1.49 11.83
CA GLU A 90 5.52 0.10 11.40
C GLU A 90 6.09 -0.12 10.00
N ILE A 91 5.77 0.74 9.02
CA ILE A 91 6.25 0.57 7.63
C ILE A 91 7.75 0.89 7.45
N LEU A 92 8.36 1.62 8.39
CA LEU A 92 9.79 1.91 8.39
C LEU A 92 10.62 0.85 9.13
N ALA A 93 9.97 -0.07 9.86
CA ALA A 93 10.68 -1.10 10.59
C ALA A 93 11.42 -2.05 9.64
N GLU A 94 12.67 -2.37 9.95
CA GLU A 94 13.46 -3.36 9.19
C GLU A 94 12.81 -4.75 9.17
N THR A 95 11.96 -5.03 10.16
CA THR A 95 11.20 -6.27 10.30
C THR A 95 9.83 -6.23 9.64
N PHE A 96 9.49 -5.17 8.90
CA PHE A 96 8.19 -5.05 8.24
C PHE A 96 8.03 -6.14 7.17
N ASP A 97 7.02 -6.99 7.34
CA ASP A 97 6.72 -8.10 6.45
C ASP A 97 5.69 -7.67 5.40
N VAL A 98 6.16 -7.53 4.16
CA VAL A 98 5.33 -7.13 3.01
C VAL A 98 4.24 -8.16 2.70
N ASP A 99 4.52 -9.46 2.82
CA ASP A 99 3.51 -10.48 2.52
C ASP A 99 2.40 -10.46 3.57
N ALA A 100 2.77 -10.34 4.86
CA ALA A 100 1.80 -10.18 5.95
C ALA A 100 0.98 -8.88 5.82
N ALA A 101 1.61 -7.79 5.37
CA ALA A 101 0.92 -6.52 5.11
C ALA A 101 -0.11 -6.64 3.98
N VAL A 102 0.23 -7.31 2.89
CA VAL A 102 -0.68 -7.60 1.77
C VAL A 102 -1.86 -8.44 2.24
N GLU A 103 -1.62 -9.51 3.01
CA GLU A 103 -2.69 -10.33 3.58
C GLU A 103 -3.60 -9.53 4.53
N ARG A 104 -3.03 -8.60 5.31
CA ARG A 104 -3.80 -7.72 6.20
C ARG A 104 -4.74 -6.82 5.40
N ILE A 105 -4.26 -6.20 4.32
CA ILE A 105 -5.08 -5.36 3.43
C ILE A 105 -6.19 -6.19 2.79
N ALA A 106 -5.86 -7.34 2.19
CA ALA A 106 -6.83 -8.22 1.54
C ALA A 106 -7.93 -8.67 2.51
N ARG A 107 -7.56 -9.03 3.74
CA ARG A 107 -8.50 -9.40 4.80
C ARG A 107 -9.42 -8.24 5.17
N SER A 108 -8.87 -7.04 5.35
CA SER A 108 -9.67 -5.85 5.68
C SER A 108 -10.67 -5.52 4.57
N ALA A 109 -10.28 -5.70 3.31
CA ALA A 109 -11.12 -5.41 2.15
C ALA A 109 -12.26 -6.42 1.96
N SER A 110 -12.09 -7.67 2.40
CA SER A 110 -13.12 -8.72 2.33
C SER A 110 -14.15 -8.66 3.46
N THR A 111 -13.94 -7.83 4.49
CA THR A 111 -14.80 -7.78 5.69
C THR A 111 -15.82 -6.64 5.71
N GLY A 112 -15.94 -5.86 4.64
CA GLY A 112 -16.88 -4.73 4.55
C GLY A 112 -18.23 -5.06 3.93
#